data_AF-A0A7V2U8G1-F1
#
_entry.id   AF-A0A7V2U8G1-F1
#
_cell.length_a   1.000
_cell.length_b   1.000
_cell.length_c   1.000
_cell.angle_alpha   90.00
_cell.angle_beta   90.00
_cell.angle_gamma   90.00
#
_symmetry.space_group_name_H-M   'P 1'
#
loop_
_entity.id
_entity.type
_entity.pdbx_description
1 polymer ?
#
loop_
_entity_poly.entity_id
_entity_poly.type
_entity_poly.pdbx_seq_one_letter_code
_entity_poly.pdbx_strand_id
1 'polypeptide(L)'
;MSAQSLLAVAFVFCSALAAIAGEGGQGPPGEGILRTLRKGHPRLIALEADLARVRAMIAKEPMARDYHAALRAQAERYLKEPPLEYKLVGPRLLHVSRAACDRIYTLGLLHRLDGDAAFADRAARELLNVCEFKDWHPSHFLDTAEMTHAAGIGYDWLYGRLTAEQRRIVVEAIVAKGLLPAKKVYDGGGWWSRCTHNWNQVCNGGTAIGALAIADERPELAAELLAQARASIVRAMRSYEPEGGWAEGPGYWHYATRYTVYYIAALQSALGSDLGLIAEMPGFRAAGDFRLHFCGPIGRTFNYADAGERAGRAAEMFWLARTLDQPRYAWHERASEGRPDALDLLWFDPRGAGPKAEGWPRDRCFRGVEVAFLRSAWEDRDALFVGFKGGDNRANHSHLDLGTFVLDALGVRWALDLGGDDYNLPGYFGGKRWTYYRLRTEGHNTLTIGGENQRPEAKAALIAFASSDPRAFAVADLSAAFPQMARWWRGIALLDRREVLVQDEVELKAPAEVVWTMHTPASVRAEGVTATLKVGENCLRAAILEPKEAKFETASATPPKPQAQNLGVTRLLVRLPGVKEARLVVLLTPYRGAVPTASRSVAPLKDWVAAGPAPAR
;
A
#
# COMPACT_ATOMS: atom_id res chain seq x y z
N MET A 1 -18.09 -31.88 50.73
CA MET A 1 -19.11 -32.86 51.18
C MET A 1 -20.46 -32.16 51.07
N SER A 2 -21.48 -32.57 50.32
CA SER A 2 -21.73 -33.60 49.30
C SER A 2 -23.09 -33.20 48.67
N ALA A 3 -23.18 -33.12 47.32
CA ALA A 3 -24.06 -33.88 46.41
C ALA A 3 -25.57 -33.90 46.76
N GLN A 4 -26.54 -33.80 45.85
CA GLN A 4 -26.67 -33.76 44.40
C GLN A 4 -28.18 -33.61 44.15
N SER A 5 -28.63 -32.90 43.10
CA SER A 5 -29.70 -33.33 42.18
C SER A 5 -30.03 -32.22 41.18
N LEU A 6 -29.80 -32.53 39.91
CA LEU A 6 -30.11 -31.73 38.73
C LEU A 6 -31.61 -31.76 38.42
N LEU A 7 -32.14 -30.66 37.85
CA LEU A 7 -33.17 -30.75 36.80
C LEU A 7 -32.90 -29.69 35.73
N ALA A 8 -32.73 -30.17 34.50
CA ALA A 8 -32.38 -29.41 33.31
C ALA A 8 -33.62 -28.76 32.68
N VAL A 9 -33.50 -27.49 32.29
CA VAL A 9 -34.48 -26.79 31.45
C VAL A 9 -34.06 -26.94 29.99
N ALA A 10 -34.89 -27.63 29.22
CA ALA A 10 -34.75 -27.84 27.79
C ALA A 10 -35.11 -26.54 27.03
N PHE A 11 -34.15 -25.98 26.30
CA PHE A 11 -34.41 -24.99 25.25
C PHE A 11 -34.52 -25.73 23.91
N VAL A 12 -35.66 -25.53 23.26
CA VAL A 12 -36.03 -26.10 21.96
C VAL A 12 -35.10 -25.53 20.88
N PHE A 13 -34.20 -26.39 20.38
CA PHE A 13 -33.54 -26.22 19.09
C PHE A 13 -34.46 -26.85 18.02
N CYS A 14 -34.99 -26.04 17.11
CA CYS A 14 -35.56 -26.55 15.87
C CYS A 14 -34.42 -26.87 14.91
N SER A 15 -34.09 -28.15 14.80
CA SER A 15 -33.25 -28.72 13.75
C SER A 15 -33.98 -29.89 13.09
N ALA A 16 -33.72 -30.00 11.78
CA ALA A 16 -33.96 -31.11 10.86
C ALA A 16 -35.27 -31.13 10.05
N LEU A 17 -35.11 -30.92 8.73
CA LEU A 17 -35.25 -31.91 7.63
C LEU A 17 -35.46 -31.13 6.31
N ALA A 18 -34.92 -31.46 5.14
CA ALA A 18 -33.93 -32.41 4.69
C ALA A 18 -33.62 -32.05 3.22
N ALA A 19 -32.38 -32.34 2.83
CA ALA A 19 -31.91 -32.68 1.49
C ALA A 19 -32.78 -32.34 0.26
N ILE A 20 -32.29 -31.39 -0.54
CA ILE A 20 -32.30 -31.55 -2.00
C ILE A 20 -30.82 -31.60 -2.42
N ALA A 21 -30.27 -32.81 -2.39
CA ALA A 21 -29.07 -33.11 -3.14
C ALA A 21 -29.46 -33.13 -4.62
N GLY A 22 -29.38 -31.97 -5.26
CA GLY A 22 -29.32 -31.88 -6.71
C GLY A 22 -27.88 -32.12 -7.12
N GLU A 23 -27.67 -33.15 -7.94
CA GLU A 23 -26.43 -33.36 -8.69
C GLU A 23 -26.11 -32.09 -9.49
N GLY A 24 -25.22 -31.25 -8.93
CA GLY A 24 -24.68 -30.10 -9.62
C GLY A 24 -23.67 -30.60 -10.65
N GLY A 25 -24.15 -30.90 -11.86
CA GLY A 25 -23.31 -31.05 -13.02
C GLY A 25 -22.35 -29.85 -13.13
N GLN A 26 -21.10 -30.13 -13.49
CA GLN A 26 -20.15 -29.08 -13.86
C GLN A 26 -20.65 -28.38 -15.12
N GLY A 27 -21.45 -27.34 -14.94
CA GLY A 27 -21.75 -26.37 -15.98
C GLY A 27 -20.48 -25.63 -16.43
N PRO A 28 -20.49 -25.02 -17.63
CA PRO A 28 -19.36 -24.23 -18.09
C PRO A 28 -19.02 -23.10 -17.09
N PRO A 29 -17.75 -22.70 -16.95
CA PRO A 29 -17.35 -21.63 -16.05
C PRO A 29 -18.12 -20.33 -16.39
N GLY A 30 -18.92 -19.84 -15.43
CA GLY A 30 -19.70 -18.59 -15.56
C GLY A 30 -21.22 -18.76 -15.57
N GLU A 31 -21.74 -20.00 -15.58
CA GLU A 31 -23.19 -20.24 -15.55
C GLU A 31 -23.83 -19.64 -14.28
N GLY A 32 -24.68 -18.63 -14.47
CA GLY A 32 -25.39 -17.95 -13.38
C GLY A 32 -24.68 -16.76 -12.71
N ILE A 33 -23.44 -16.40 -13.07
CA ILE A 33 -22.73 -15.27 -12.43
C ILE A 33 -23.43 -13.92 -12.68
N LEU A 34 -24.14 -13.79 -13.81
CA LEU A 34 -24.93 -12.61 -14.18
C LEU A 34 -26.41 -12.72 -13.80
N ARG A 35 -26.83 -13.76 -13.05
CA ARG A 35 -28.24 -14.01 -12.73
C ARG A 35 -28.91 -12.83 -12.02
N THR A 36 -28.15 -12.14 -11.17
CA THR A 36 -28.62 -10.98 -10.37
C THR A 36 -28.18 -9.64 -10.96
N LEU A 37 -27.75 -9.61 -12.22
CA LEU A 37 -27.35 -8.39 -12.89
C LEU A 37 -28.48 -7.36 -12.85
N ARG A 38 -28.18 -6.20 -12.25
CA ARG A 38 -29.07 -5.04 -12.20
C ARG A 38 -29.39 -4.61 -13.63
N LYS A 39 -30.69 -4.47 -13.91
CA LYS A 39 -31.19 -4.02 -15.21
C LYS A 39 -30.91 -2.54 -15.42
N GLY A 40 -30.49 -2.17 -16.63
CA GLY A 40 -30.29 -0.79 -17.04
C GLY A 40 -29.03 -0.14 -16.47
N HIS A 41 -28.86 1.14 -16.80
CA HIS A 41 -27.70 1.94 -16.40
C HIS A 41 -28.17 3.25 -15.74
N PRO A 42 -27.38 3.83 -14.82
CA PRO A 42 -26.10 3.33 -14.29
C PRO A 42 -26.26 2.15 -13.31
N ARG A 43 -25.31 1.21 -13.32
CA ARG A 43 -25.27 0.05 -12.40
C ARG A 43 -23.93 -0.12 -11.67
N LEU A 44 -22.87 0.60 -12.05
CA LEU A 44 -21.54 0.45 -11.48
C LEU A 44 -21.24 1.53 -10.43
N ILE A 45 -20.81 1.09 -9.25
CA ILE A 45 -20.16 1.84 -8.15
C ILE A 45 -21.00 2.94 -7.48
N ALA A 46 -21.68 3.80 -8.24
CA ALA A 46 -22.54 4.86 -7.74
C ALA A 46 -23.98 4.65 -8.20
N LEU A 47 -24.84 4.20 -7.29
CA LEU A 47 -26.27 4.07 -7.53
C LEU A 47 -27.01 5.35 -7.11
N GLU A 48 -28.27 5.52 -7.51
CA GLU A 48 -29.05 6.71 -7.14
C GLU A 48 -29.19 6.89 -5.61
N ALA A 49 -29.27 5.80 -4.85
CA ALA A 49 -29.28 5.85 -3.39
C ALA A 49 -27.94 6.38 -2.81
N ASP A 50 -26.81 6.05 -3.45
CA ASP A 50 -25.50 6.60 -3.06
C ASP A 50 -25.41 8.09 -3.36
N LEU A 51 -25.90 8.53 -4.52
CA LEU A 51 -25.93 9.95 -4.87
C LEU A 51 -26.81 10.76 -3.90
N ALA A 52 -27.98 10.24 -3.53
CA ALA A 52 -28.84 10.85 -2.52
C ALA A 52 -28.11 11.00 -1.18
N ARG A 53 -27.38 9.97 -0.74
CA ARG A 53 -26.52 10.05 0.45
C ARG A 53 -25.44 11.10 0.31
N VAL A 54 -24.72 11.14 -0.81
CA VAL A 54 -23.63 12.10 -1.04
C VAL A 54 -24.15 13.53 -1.02
N ARG A 55 -25.30 13.82 -1.64
CA ARG A 55 -25.96 15.15 -1.52
C ARG A 55 -26.24 15.53 -0.08
N ALA A 56 -26.75 14.58 0.72
CA ALA A 56 -26.99 14.81 2.14
C ALA A 56 -25.69 15.05 2.93
N MET A 57 -24.59 14.39 2.56
CA MET A 57 -23.27 14.65 3.15
C MET A 57 -22.75 16.03 2.77
N ILE A 58 -22.82 16.43 1.49
CA ILE A 58 -22.42 17.77 1.04
C ILE A 58 -23.19 18.87 1.79
N ALA A 59 -24.47 18.64 2.09
CA ALA A 59 -25.29 19.60 2.83
C ALA A 59 -24.94 19.70 4.33
N LYS A 60 -24.46 18.61 4.95
CA LYS A 60 -24.28 18.51 6.42
C LYS A 60 -22.83 18.57 6.87
N GLU A 61 -21.90 18.06 6.08
CA GLU A 61 -20.51 17.83 6.45
C GLU A 61 -19.60 18.83 5.72
N PRO A 62 -18.94 19.76 6.44
CA PRO A 62 -18.09 20.78 5.82
C PRO A 62 -17.02 20.20 4.89
N MET A 63 -16.37 19.11 5.30
CA MET A 63 -15.33 18.45 4.50
C MET A 63 -15.88 17.85 3.20
N ALA A 64 -17.07 17.26 3.21
CA ALA A 64 -17.69 16.73 1.99
C ALA A 64 -18.04 17.88 1.02
N ARG A 65 -18.49 19.02 1.55
CA ARG A 65 -18.73 20.23 0.76
C ARG A 65 -17.44 20.79 0.15
N ASP A 66 -16.34 20.80 0.91
CA ASP A 66 -15.03 21.23 0.41
C ASP A 66 -14.50 20.29 -0.69
N TYR A 67 -14.73 18.98 -0.56
CA TYR A 67 -14.37 18.00 -1.60
C TYR A 67 -15.16 18.23 -2.88
N HIS A 68 -16.47 18.45 -2.76
CA HIS A 68 -17.33 18.78 -3.89
C HIS A 68 -16.87 20.07 -4.60
N ALA A 69 -16.55 21.12 -3.85
CA ALA A 69 -16.04 22.37 -4.41
C ALA A 69 -14.69 22.18 -5.12
N ALA A 70 -13.78 21.39 -4.54
CA ALA A 70 -12.48 21.08 -5.16
C ALA A 70 -12.63 20.29 -6.47
N LEU A 71 -13.53 19.30 -6.48
CA LEU A 71 -13.84 18.52 -7.69
C LEU A 71 -14.49 19.39 -8.76
N ARG A 72 -15.40 20.30 -8.39
CA ARG A 72 -16.00 21.25 -9.33
C ARG A 72 -14.95 22.14 -9.99
N ALA A 73 -14.04 22.72 -9.20
CA ALA A 73 -12.93 23.51 -9.74
C ALA A 73 -12.02 22.67 -10.68
N GLN A 74 -11.84 21.38 -10.38
CA GLN A 74 -11.11 20.46 -11.26
C GLN A 74 -11.86 20.17 -12.56
N ALA A 75 -13.16 19.92 -12.51
CA ALA A 75 -14.00 19.73 -13.69
C ALA A 75 -14.01 20.96 -14.61
N GLU A 76 -14.08 22.17 -14.05
CA GLU A 76 -13.99 23.42 -14.80
C GLU A 76 -12.65 23.60 -15.53
N ARG A 77 -11.55 23.05 -14.99
CA ARG A 77 -10.27 22.98 -15.71
C ARG A 77 -10.34 21.98 -16.85
N TYR A 78 -10.89 20.78 -16.61
CA TYR A 78 -11.05 19.77 -17.65
C TYR A 78 -11.86 20.25 -18.84
N LEU A 79 -12.89 21.10 -18.64
CA LEU A 79 -13.62 21.73 -19.74
C LEU A 79 -12.70 22.47 -20.74
N LYS A 80 -11.58 23.02 -20.26
CA LYS A 80 -10.64 23.84 -21.05
C LYS A 80 -9.45 23.04 -21.59
N GLU A 81 -9.19 21.87 -21.04
CA GLU A 81 -8.09 21.02 -21.48
C GLU A 81 -8.44 20.28 -22.78
N PRO A 82 -7.46 20.08 -23.68
CA PRO A 82 -7.67 19.29 -24.89
C PRO A 82 -8.04 17.83 -24.52
N PRO A 83 -8.76 17.13 -25.42
CA PRO A 83 -8.96 15.69 -25.30
C PRO A 83 -7.64 14.94 -25.12
N LEU A 84 -7.70 13.78 -24.48
CA LEU A 84 -6.50 12.97 -24.25
C LEU A 84 -5.85 12.52 -25.57
N GLU A 85 -4.53 12.50 -25.62
CA GLU A 85 -3.78 12.04 -26.79
C GLU A 85 -3.16 10.67 -26.52
N TYR A 86 -3.12 9.81 -27.55
CA TYR A 86 -2.35 8.56 -27.48
C TYR A 86 -0.86 8.89 -27.42
N LYS A 87 -0.29 8.90 -26.21
CA LYS A 87 1.11 9.27 -25.98
C LYS A 87 1.77 8.28 -25.04
N LEU A 88 2.88 7.69 -25.48
CA LEU A 88 3.70 6.82 -24.64
C LEU A 88 4.77 7.64 -23.92
N VAL A 89 4.99 7.34 -22.64
CA VAL A 89 6.14 7.83 -21.86
C VAL A 89 6.93 6.60 -21.39
N GLY A 90 8.15 6.45 -21.92
CA GLY A 90 8.82 5.15 -21.90
C GLY A 90 7.97 4.11 -22.65
N PRO A 91 7.79 2.89 -22.14
CA PRO A 91 6.99 1.85 -22.79
C PRO A 91 5.51 1.87 -22.36
N ARG A 92 4.97 3.00 -21.87
CA ARG A 92 3.69 3.04 -21.15
C ARG A 92 2.76 4.15 -21.63
N LEU A 93 1.51 3.79 -21.90
CA LEU A 93 0.34 4.66 -22.05
C LEU A 93 -0.33 4.97 -20.70
N LEU A 94 0.12 4.33 -19.60
CA LEU A 94 -0.50 4.36 -18.27
C LEU A 94 -0.96 5.73 -17.76
N HIS A 95 -0.17 6.78 -17.99
CA HIS A 95 -0.51 8.13 -17.54
C HIS A 95 -1.75 8.68 -18.27
N VAL A 96 -1.97 8.32 -19.53
CA VAL A 96 -3.16 8.65 -20.31
C VAL A 96 -4.36 7.86 -19.79
N SER A 97 -4.20 6.55 -19.54
CA SER A 97 -5.27 5.72 -18.97
C SER A 97 -5.73 6.23 -17.61
N ARG A 98 -4.81 6.65 -16.74
CA ARG A 98 -5.13 7.25 -15.43
C ARG A 98 -5.84 8.59 -15.58
N ALA A 99 -5.38 9.45 -16.49
CA ALA A 99 -6.06 10.71 -16.76
C ALA A 99 -7.49 10.50 -17.31
N ALA A 100 -7.73 9.43 -18.09
CA ALA A 100 -9.07 9.06 -18.54
C ALA A 100 -9.96 8.67 -17.35
N CYS A 101 -9.48 7.82 -16.43
CA CYS A 101 -10.19 7.51 -15.19
C CYS A 101 -10.54 8.78 -14.41
N ASP A 102 -9.56 9.65 -14.15
CA ASP A 102 -9.75 10.86 -13.35
C ASP A 102 -10.78 11.81 -13.98
N ARG A 103 -10.67 12.06 -15.30
CA ARG A 103 -11.59 12.93 -16.05
C ARG A 103 -13.01 12.36 -16.05
N ILE A 104 -13.17 11.07 -16.37
CA ILE A 104 -14.48 10.42 -16.46
C ILE A 104 -15.16 10.35 -15.10
N TYR A 105 -14.45 9.94 -14.04
CA TYR A 105 -15.03 9.92 -12.71
C TYR A 105 -15.41 11.31 -12.21
N THR A 106 -14.53 12.30 -12.36
CA THR A 106 -14.80 13.67 -11.86
C THR A 106 -15.98 14.31 -12.58
N LEU A 107 -15.95 14.33 -13.92
CA LEU A 107 -16.99 14.95 -14.73
C LEU A 107 -18.31 14.16 -14.64
N GLY A 108 -18.25 12.83 -14.70
CA GLY A 108 -19.40 11.96 -14.60
C GLY A 108 -20.08 12.04 -13.22
N LEU A 109 -19.32 12.03 -12.12
CA LEU A 109 -19.89 12.17 -10.78
C LEU A 109 -20.58 13.52 -10.60
N LEU A 110 -19.91 14.61 -10.99
CA LEU A 110 -20.47 15.96 -10.85
C LEU A 110 -21.68 16.19 -11.76
N HIS A 111 -21.73 15.59 -12.94
CA HIS A 111 -22.95 15.60 -13.74
C HIS A 111 -24.09 14.89 -13.00
N ARG A 112 -23.84 13.68 -12.47
CA ARG A 112 -24.87 12.89 -11.81
C ARG A 112 -25.31 13.48 -10.47
N LEU A 113 -24.42 14.19 -9.78
CA LEU A 113 -24.77 15.00 -8.62
C LEU A 113 -25.47 16.28 -9.12
N ASP A 114 -24.82 17.18 -9.82
CA ASP A 114 -25.34 18.53 -9.94
C ASP A 114 -26.27 18.77 -11.14
N GLY A 115 -26.40 17.79 -12.04
CA GLY A 115 -27.21 17.89 -13.26
C GLY A 115 -26.54 18.70 -14.38
N ASP A 116 -25.26 19.03 -14.24
CA ASP A 116 -24.54 19.89 -15.19
C ASP A 116 -24.28 19.15 -16.52
N ALA A 117 -24.95 19.59 -17.59
CA ALA A 117 -24.84 18.97 -18.91
C ALA A 117 -23.46 19.20 -19.56
N ALA A 118 -22.78 20.32 -19.24
CA ALA A 118 -21.46 20.61 -19.82
C ALA A 118 -20.41 19.60 -19.34
N PHE A 119 -20.50 19.16 -18.09
CA PHE A 119 -19.63 18.09 -17.57
C PHE A 119 -19.92 16.75 -18.25
N ALA A 120 -21.19 16.39 -18.47
CA ALA A 120 -21.56 15.18 -19.20
C ALA A 120 -21.02 15.19 -20.63
N ASP A 121 -21.17 16.31 -21.35
CA ASP A 121 -20.71 16.46 -22.72
C ASP A 121 -19.19 16.35 -22.83
N ARG A 122 -18.49 16.99 -21.90
CA ARG A 122 -17.03 16.93 -21.84
C ARG A 122 -16.54 15.52 -21.49
N ALA A 123 -17.24 14.79 -20.63
CA ALA A 123 -16.91 13.39 -20.30
C ALA A 123 -17.18 12.45 -21.48
N ALA A 124 -18.31 12.62 -22.17
CA ALA A 124 -18.66 11.85 -23.36
C ALA A 124 -17.64 12.08 -24.49
N ARG A 125 -17.18 13.32 -24.68
CA ARG A 125 -16.12 13.64 -25.64
C ARG A 125 -14.81 12.91 -25.34
N GLU A 126 -14.40 12.80 -24.07
CA GLU A 126 -13.19 12.02 -23.72
C GLU A 126 -13.37 10.55 -23.96
N LEU A 127 -14.50 10.00 -23.52
CA LEU A 127 -14.82 8.60 -23.68
C LEU A 127 -14.75 8.20 -25.15
N LEU A 128 -15.41 8.96 -26.03
CA LEU A 128 -15.38 8.71 -27.47
C LEU A 128 -13.98 8.87 -28.06
N ASN A 129 -13.25 9.91 -27.63
CA ASN A 129 -11.88 10.14 -28.09
C ASN A 129 -10.93 8.98 -27.72
N VAL A 130 -10.98 8.43 -26.51
CA VAL A 130 -10.15 7.26 -26.15
C VAL A 130 -10.65 5.98 -26.84
N CYS A 131 -11.93 5.91 -27.23
CA CYS A 131 -12.44 4.85 -28.09
C CYS A 131 -11.93 4.95 -29.53
N GLU A 132 -11.40 6.08 -30.00
CA GLU A 132 -10.79 6.24 -31.33
C GLU A 132 -9.31 5.84 -31.37
N PHE A 133 -8.64 5.72 -30.22
CA PHE A 133 -7.24 5.30 -30.16
C PHE A 133 -7.02 3.96 -30.87
N LYS A 134 -5.90 3.78 -31.57
CA LYS A 134 -5.61 2.55 -32.33
C LYS A 134 -5.74 1.26 -31.50
N ASP A 135 -5.35 1.32 -30.23
CA ASP A 135 -5.44 0.28 -29.23
C ASP A 135 -5.36 0.92 -27.83
N TRP A 136 -5.44 0.12 -26.76
CA TRP A 136 -5.17 0.55 -25.38
C TRP A 136 -3.84 -0.03 -24.84
N HIS A 137 -2.86 -0.19 -25.73
CA HIS A 137 -1.51 -0.67 -25.47
C HIS A 137 -1.39 -2.04 -24.76
N PRO A 138 -1.92 -3.14 -25.35
CA PRO A 138 -2.00 -4.45 -24.70
C PRO A 138 -0.66 -5.12 -24.38
N SER A 139 0.46 -4.62 -24.90
CA SER A 139 1.81 -5.06 -24.50
C SER A 139 2.16 -4.70 -23.05
N HIS A 140 1.57 -3.64 -22.51
CA HIS A 140 1.66 -3.26 -21.10
C HIS A 140 0.25 -3.25 -20.51
N PHE A 141 -0.21 -4.41 -20.04
CA PHE A 141 -1.63 -4.63 -19.77
C PHE A 141 -2.25 -3.74 -18.68
N LEU A 142 -1.44 -3.11 -17.79
CA LEU A 142 -1.98 -2.08 -16.88
C LEU A 142 -2.61 -0.93 -17.67
N ASP A 143 -2.03 -0.54 -18.81
CA ASP A 143 -2.54 0.54 -19.65
C ASP A 143 -3.93 0.19 -20.17
N THR A 144 -4.07 -1.06 -20.65
CA THR A 144 -5.31 -1.64 -21.15
C THR A 144 -6.35 -1.75 -20.06
N ALA A 145 -5.97 -2.24 -18.88
CA ALA A 145 -6.88 -2.43 -17.75
C ALA A 145 -7.41 -1.11 -17.22
N GLU A 146 -6.54 -0.12 -16.96
CA GLU A 146 -6.97 1.20 -16.48
C GLU A 146 -7.81 1.93 -17.56
N MET A 147 -7.53 1.76 -18.86
CA MET A 147 -8.37 2.35 -19.91
C MET A 147 -9.73 1.64 -20.06
N THR A 148 -9.75 0.31 -19.91
CA THR A 148 -10.99 -0.49 -19.89
C THR A 148 -11.88 -0.10 -18.72
N HIS A 149 -11.27 0.14 -17.56
CA HIS A 149 -11.94 0.72 -16.40
C HIS A 149 -12.61 2.05 -16.78
N ALA A 150 -11.83 3.00 -17.29
CA ALA A 150 -12.29 4.34 -17.62
C ALA A 150 -13.48 4.27 -18.59
N ALA A 151 -13.37 3.47 -19.65
CA ALA A 151 -14.41 3.27 -20.64
C ALA A 151 -15.67 2.61 -20.05
N GLY A 152 -15.53 1.61 -19.17
CA GLY A 152 -16.65 0.94 -18.52
C GLY A 152 -17.45 1.88 -17.61
N ILE A 153 -16.77 2.67 -16.78
CA ILE A 153 -17.43 3.70 -15.95
C ILE A 153 -18.07 4.78 -16.84
N GLY A 154 -17.39 5.23 -17.88
CA GLY A 154 -17.91 6.23 -18.82
C GLY A 154 -19.18 5.75 -19.52
N TYR A 155 -19.19 4.51 -20.02
CA TYR A 155 -20.36 3.89 -20.64
C TYR A 155 -21.54 3.85 -19.67
N ASP A 156 -21.31 3.36 -18.46
CA ASP A 156 -22.36 3.16 -17.46
C ASP A 156 -22.94 4.49 -16.94
N TRP A 157 -22.08 5.43 -16.55
CA TRP A 157 -22.51 6.68 -15.92
C TRP A 157 -23.06 7.70 -16.92
N LEU A 158 -22.63 7.64 -18.18
CA LEU A 158 -23.09 8.54 -19.24
C LEU A 158 -24.11 7.89 -20.17
N TYR A 159 -24.61 6.68 -19.86
CA TYR A 159 -25.48 5.90 -20.74
C TYR A 159 -26.66 6.70 -21.30
N GLY A 160 -27.32 7.48 -20.44
CA GLY A 160 -28.46 8.34 -20.80
C GLY A 160 -28.08 9.59 -21.63
N ARG A 161 -26.80 9.98 -21.64
CA ARG A 161 -26.28 11.09 -22.46
C ARG A 161 -25.80 10.62 -23.83
N LEU A 162 -25.28 9.41 -23.94
CA LEU A 162 -24.78 8.84 -25.19
C LEU A 162 -25.94 8.50 -26.14
N THR A 163 -25.75 8.75 -27.44
CA THR A 163 -26.66 8.23 -28.47
C THR A 163 -26.52 6.71 -28.60
N ALA A 164 -27.48 6.05 -29.27
CA ALA A 164 -27.38 4.61 -29.54
C ALA A 164 -26.11 4.24 -30.30
N GLU A 165 -25.71 5.07 -31.28
CA GLU A 165 -24.49 4.88 -32.04
C GLU A 165 -23.24 5.07 -31.18
N GLN A 166 -23.21 6.10 -30.34
CA GLN A 166 -22.09 6.31 -29.41
C GLN A 166 -21.97 5.16 -28.41
N ARG A 167 -23.08 4.63 -27.89
CA ARG A 167 -23.06 3.44 -27.03
C ARG A 167 -22.45 2.24 -27.75
N ARG A 168 -22.83 2.00 -29.02
CA ARG A 168 -22.25 0.94 -29.85
C ARG A 168 -20.74 1.11 -30.03
N ILE A 169 -20.27 2.32 -30.32
CA ILE A 169 -18.84 2.64 -30.44
C ILE A 169 -18.09 2.27 -29.16
N VAL A 170 -18.63 2.65 -28.00
CA VAL A 170 -17.99 2.39 -26.70
C VAL A 170 -17.98 0.89 -26.37
N VAL A 171 -19.07 0.17 -26.59
CA VAL A 171 -19.14 -1.29 -26.41
C VAL A 171 -18.10 -2.00 -27.27
N GLU A 172 -18.04 -1.67 -28.56
CA GLU A 172 -17.07 -2.30 -29.47
C GLU A 172 -15.63 -1.97 -29.09
N ALA A 173 -15.34 -0.75 -28.62
CA ALA A 173 -14.03 -0.40 -28.11
C ALA A 173 -13.66 -1.20 -26.84
N ILE A 174 -14.57 -1.32 -25.87
CA ILE A 174 -14.37 -2.13 -24.66
C ILE A 174 -14.08 -3.59 -25.03
N VAL A 175 -14.85 -4.16 -25.96
CA VAL A 175 -14.66 -5.53 -26.42
C VAL A 175 -13.30 -5.69 -27.12
N ALA A 176 -13.05 -4.91 -28.17
CA ALA A 176 -11.90 -5.11 -29.04
C ALA A 176 -10.57 -4.71 -28.38
N LYS A 177 -10.56 -3.65 -27.58
CA LYS A 177 -9.33 -3.04 -27.04
C LYS A 177 -9.06 -3.41 -25.59
N GLY A 178 -10.06 -3.88 -24.86
CA GLY A 178 -9.96 -4.28 -23.45
C GLY A 178 -10.17 -5.77 -23.21
N LEU A 179 -11.40 -6.24 -23.47
CA LEU A 179 -11.86 -7.57 -23.04
C LEU A 179 -11.28 -8.72 -23.88
N LEU A 180 -11.18 -8.59 -25.21
CA LEU A 180 -10.54 -9.62 -26.05
C LEU A 180 -9.02 -9.75 -25.75
N PRO A 181 -8.27 -8.65 -25.55
CA PRO A 181 -6.91 -8.74 -25.01
C PRO A 181 -6.84 -9.45 -23.64
N ALA A 182 -7.78 -9.19 -22.72
CA ALA A 182 -7.85 -9.88 -21.44
C ALA A 182 -8.08 -11.39 -21.63
N LYS A 183 -9.06 -11.75 -22.46
CA LYS A 183 -9.38 -13.14 -22.81
C LYS A 183 -8.16 -13.88 -23.33
N LYS A 184 -7.41 -13.27 -24.27
CA LYS A 184 -6.16 -13.85 -24.79
C LYS A 184 -5.15 -14.17 -23.68
N VAL A 185 -5.04 -13.33 -22.65
CA VAL A 185 -4.16 -13.58 -21.52
C VAL A 185 -4.68 -14.72 -20.65
N TYR A 186 -5.97 -14.78 -20.34
CA TYR A 186 -6.54 -15.87 -19.56
C TYR A 186 -6.41 -17.21 -20.29
N ASP A 187 -6.83 -17.27 -21.56
CA ASP A 187 -6.78 -18.49 -22.38
C ASP A 187 -5.35 -18.98 -22.61
N GLY A 188 -4.40 -18.05 -22.75
CA GLY A 188 -2.98 -18.35 -22.91
C GLY A 188 -2.22 -18.56 -21.59
N GLY A 189 -2.87 -18.40 -20.43
CA GLY A 189 -2.20 -18.48 -19.13
C GLY A 189 -1.07 -17.46 -18.95
N GLY A 190 -1.27 -16.22 -19.42
CA GLY A 190 -0.26 -15.16 -19.30
C GLY A 190 0.10 -14.84 -17.84
N TRP A 191 1.24 -14.18 -17.65
CA TRP A 191 1.88 -14.10 -16.33
C TRP A 191 1.07 -13.28 -15.31
N TRP A 192 0.43 -12.17 -15.70
CA TRP A 192 -0.27 -11.30 -14.75
C TRP A 192 -1.53 -11.95 -14.18
N SER A 193 -2.17 -12.87 -14.92
CA SER A 193 -3.36 -13.58 -14.43
C SER A 193 -3.02 -14.65 -13.39
N ARG A 194 -1.73 -14.91 -13.14
CA ARG A 194 -1.23 -15.93 -12.21
C ARG A 194 -0.33 -15.38 -11.10
N CYS A 195 0.09 -14.12 -11.19
CA CYS A 195 0.95 -13.52 -10.18
C CYS A 195 0.19 -13.13 -8.90
N THR A 196 0.92 -12.87 -7.83
CA THR A 196 0.39 -12.62 -6.48
C THR A 196 0.64 -11.18 -6.01
N HIS A 197 0.79 -10.24 -6.94
CA HIS A 197 1.13 -8.84 -6.66
C HIS A 197 0.20 -7.90 -7.44
N ASN A 198 0.40 -6.58 -7.32
CA ASN A 198 -0.55 -5.55 -7.75
C ASN A 198 -1.08 -5.71 -9.19
N TRP A 199 -0.25 -6.19 -10.12
CA TRP A 199 -0.62 -6.37 -11.53
C TRP A 199 -1.86 -7.23 -11.67
N ASN A 200 -1.96 -8.30 -10.88
CA ASN A 200 -3.11 -9.18 -10.91
C ASN A 200 -4.39 -8.42 -10.51
N GLN A 201 -4.38 -7.67 -9.41
CA GLN A 201 -5.56 -6.92 -8.95
C GLN A 201 -5.97 -5.81 -9.91
N VAL A 202 -5.00 -5.06 -10.44
CA VAL A 202 -5.26 -3.96 -11.38
C VAL A 202 -5.87 -4.49 -12.68
N CYS A 203 -5.25 -5.51 -13.27
CA CYS A 203 -5.71 -6.10 -14.52
C CYS A 203 -7.12 -6.70 -14.37
N ASN A 204 -7.33 -7.51 -13.32
CA ASN A 204 -8.64 -8.11 -13.04
C ASN A 204 -9.70 -7.05 -12.72
N GLY A 205 -9.36 -6.02 -11.95
CA GLY A 205 -10.25 -4.91 -11.60
C GLY A 205 -10.76 -4.16 -12.84
N GLY A 206 -9.85 -3.75 -13.72
CA GLY A 206 -10.20 -3.07 -14.96
C GLY A 206 -11.02 -3.95 -15.92
N THR A 207 -10.64 -5.22 -16.08
CA THR A 207 -11.41 -6.18 -16.89
C THR A 207 -12.82 -6.40 -16.35
N ALA A 208 -12.99 -6.57 -15.04
CA ALA A 208 -14.30 -6.80 -14.45
C ALA A 208 -15.25 -5.60 -14.60
N ILE A 209 -14.74 -4.38 -14.45
CA ILE A 209 -15.52 -3.16 -14.68
C ILE A 209 -15.99 -3.09 -16.13
N GLY A 210 -15.10 -3.32 -17.10
CA GLY A 210 -15.48 -3.36 -18.52
C GLY A 210 -16.51 -4.45 -18.83
N ALA A 211 -16.33 -5.65 -18.28
CA ALA A 211 -17.24 -6.77 -18.48
C ALA A 211 -18.63 -6.50 -17.90
N LEU A 212 -18.73 -6.00 -16.66
CA LEU A 212 -20.00 -5.65 -16.02
C LEU A 212 -20.71 -4.50 -16.73
N ALA A 213 -19.96 -3.53 -17.28
CA ALA A 213 -20.50 -2.39 -18.01
C ALA A 213 -21.29 -2.81 -19.25
N ILE A 214 -20.88 -3.88 -19.95
CA ILE A 214 -21.50 -4.32 -21.22
C ILE A 214 -22.26 -5.64 -21.08
N ALA A 215 -22.50 -6.11 -19.86
CA ALA A 215 -23.00 -7.46 -19.60
C ALA A 215 -24.41 -7.74 -20.14
N ASP A 216 -25.19 -6.72 -20.47
CA ASP A 216 -26.48 -6.83 -21.17
C ASP A 216 -26.34 -6.89 -22.69
N GLU A 217 -25.31 -6.28 -23.27
CA GLU A 217 -25.02 -6.32 -24.71
C GLU A 217 -24.20 -7.57 -25.10
N ARG A 218 -23.28 -8.01 -24.22
CA ARG A 218 -22.34 -9.13 -24.46
C ARG A 218 -22.31 -10.10 -23.26
N PRO A 219 -23.43 -10.72 -22.88
CA PRO A 219 -23.56 -11.51 -21.65
C PRO A 219 -22.61 -12.70 -21.57
N GLU A 220 -22.40 -13.43 -22.66
CA GLU A 220 -21.53 -14.62 -22.69
C GLU A 220 -20.06 -14.27 -22.42
N LEU A 221 -19.54 -13.28 -23.15
CA LEU A 221 -18.18 -12.78 -22.97
C LEU A 221 -17.98 -12.17 -21.57
N ALA A 222 -18.97 -11.41 -21.08
CA ALA A 222 -18.91 -10.82 -19.75
C ALA A 222 -18.89 -11.90 -18.65
N ALA A 223 -19.76 -12.92 -18.74
CA ALA A 223 -19.81 -14.01 -17.77
C ALA A 223 -18.50 -14.81 -17.73
N GLU A 224 -17.95 -15.15 -18.90
CA GLU A 224 -16.68 -15.85 -19.03
C GLU A 224 -15.55 -15.07 -18.36
N LEU A 225 -15.39 -13.79 -18.72
CA LEU A 225 -14.30 -12.96 -18.21
C LEU A 225 -14.44 -12.67 -16.71
N LEU A 226 -15.66 -12.53 -16.19
CA LEU A 226 -15.87 -12.36 -14.76
C LEU A 226 -15.51 -13.61 -13.97
N ALA A 227 -15.82 -14.81 -14.49
CA ALA A 227 -15.41 -16.07 -13.89
C ALA A 227 -13.88 -16.22 -13.89
N GLN A 228 -13.22 -15.93 -15.01
CA GLN A 228 -11.76 -15.95 -15.12
C GLN A 228 -11.10 -14.92 -14.19
N ALA A 229 -11.63 -13.70 -14.14
CA ALA A 229 -11.13 -12.64 -13.27
C ALA A 229 -11.30 -12.98 -11.78
N ARG A 230 -12.44 -13.56 -11.40
CA ARG A 230 -12.72 -14.04 -10.04
C ARG A 230 -11.75 -15.15 -9.61
N ALA A 231 -11.44 -16.08 -10.50
CA ALA A 231 -10.47 -17.15 -10.24
C ALA A 231 -9.02 -16.63 -10.19
N SER A 232 -8.73 -15.55 -10.90
CA SER A 232 -7.40 -14.94 -10.94
C SER A 232 -7.15 -14.05 -9.71
N ILE A 233 -8.07 -13.13 -9.38
CA ILE A 233 -7.86 -12.07 -8.38
C ILE A 233 -7.56 -12.59 -6.97
N VAL A 234 -8.13 -13.75 -6.61
CA VAL A 234 -7.88 -14.40 -5.30
C VAL A 234 -6.41 -14.71 -5.06
N ARG A 235 -5.60 -14.90 -6.10
CA ARG A 235 -4.16 -15.19 -5.96
C ARG A 235 -3.41 -14.04 -5.32
N ALA A 236 -3.67 -12.81 -5.78
CA ALA A 236 -3.05 -11.61 -5.23
C ALA A 236 -3.73 -11.12 -3.96
N MET A 237 -5.05 -11.33 -3.81
CA MET A 237 -5.73 -10.99 -2.55
C MET A 237 -5.21 -11.79 -1.35
N ARG A 238 -4.75 -13.03 -1.55
CA ARG A 238 -4.08 -13.81 -0.48
C ARG A 238 -2.79 -13.16 0.04
N SER A 239 -2.16 -12.27 -0.72
CA SER A 239 -0.95 -11.57 -0.29
C SER A 239 -1.18 -10.56 0.84
N TYR A 240 -2.44 -10.24 1.17
CA TYR A 240 -2.76 -9.47 2.38
C TYR A 240 -2.70 -10.30 3.66
N GLU A 241 -2.65 -11.64 3.58
CA GLU A 241 -2.68 -12.47 4.78
C GLU A 241 -1.39 -12.35 5.63
N PRO A 242 -1.50 -12.51 6.96
CA PRO A 242 -2.74 -12.56 7.75
C PRO A 242 -3.25 -11.17 8.19
N GLU A 243 -2.39 -10.16 8.36
CA GLU A 243 -2.77 -8.90 9.02
C GLU A 243 -3.02 -7.70 8.09
N GLY A 244 -3.16 -7.92 6.78
CA GLY A 244 -3.41 -6.85 5.80
C GLY A 244 -2.15 -6.16 5.25
N GLY A 245 -0.96 -6.68 5.57
CA GLY A 245 0.31 -6.15 5.08
C GLY A 245 0.45 -6.25 3.56
N TRP A 246 1.26 -5.38 2.96
CA TRP A 246 1.58 -5.46 1.52
C TRP A 246 3.07 -5.42 1.25
N ALA A 247 3.60 -6.49 0.66
CA ALA A 247 5.04 -6.70 0.54
C ALA A 247 5.71 -5.70 -0.42
N GLU A 248 4.96 -5.15 -1.39
CA GLU A 248 5.47 -4.16 -2.35
C GLU A 248 5.53 -2.73 -1.78
N GLY A 249 5.18 -2.55 -0.51
CA GLY A 249 5.27 -1.28 0.22
C GLY A 249 4.05 -0.37 0.11
N PRO A 250 4.07 0.79 0.81
CA PRO A 250 2.90 1.66 0.96
C PRO A 250 2.29 2.16 -0.35
N GLY A 251 3.11 2.50 -1.36
CA GLY A 251 2.63 3.01 -2.63
C GLY A 251 1.84 1.95 -3.42
N TYR A 252 2.35 0.73 -3.45
CA TYR A 252 1.68 -0.38 -4.13
C TYR A 252 0.54 -0.99 -3.30
N TRP A 253 0.52 -0.80 -1.98
CA TRP A 253 -0.66 -1.08 -1.16
C TRP A 253 -1.85 -0.27 -1.69
N HIS A 254 -1.68 1.04 -1.93
CA HIS A 254 -2.75 1.89 -2.46
C HIS A 254 -3.22 1.37 -3.83
N TYR A 255 -2.28 1.11 -4.73
CA TYR A 255 -2.60 0.69 -6.10
C TYR A 255 -3.31 -0.67 -6.18
N ALA A 256 -2.86 -1.65 -5.39
CA ALA A 256 -3.48 -2.96 -5.27
C ALA A 256 -4.86 -2.89 -4.61
N THR A 257 -4.95 -2.16 -3.49
CA THR A 257 -6.16 -2.10 -2.66
C THR A 257 -7.27 -1.34 -3.37
N ARG A 258 -6.97 -0.21 -4.03
CA ARG A 258 -7.97 0.55 -4.78
C ARG A 258 -8.61 -0.28 -5.90
N TYR A 259 -7.83 -1.06 -6.64
CA TYR A 259 -8.37 -1.88 -7.74
C TYR A 259 -9.12 -3.12 -7.24
N THR A 260 -8.74 -3.65 -6.08
CA THR A 260 -9.54 -4.67 -5.38
C THR A 260 -10.88 -4.10 -4.94
N VAL A 261 -10.88 -2.88 -4.39
CA VAL A 261 -12.10 -2.17 -4.01
C VAL A 261 -12.96 -1.84 -5.24
N TYR A 262 -12.37 -1.39 -6.36
CA TYR A 262 -13.09 -1.16 -7.61
C TYR A 262 -13.78 -2.42 -8.11
N TYR A 263 -13.07 -3.55 -8.10
CA TYR A 263 -13.60 -4.86 -8.46
C TYR A 263 -14.81 -5.23 -7.59
N ILE A 264 -14.66 -5.17 -6.26
CA ILE A 264 -15.71 -5.58 -5.33
C ILE A 264 -16.90 -4.60 -5.36
N ALA A 265 -16.66 -3.29 -5.38
CA ALA A 265 -17.70 -2.28 -5.45
C ALA A 265 -18.53 -2.40 -6.74
N ALA A 266 -17.88 -2.71 -7.87
CA ALA A 266 -18.57 -2.95 -9.14
C ALA A 266 -19.46 -4.22 -9.06
N LEU A 267 -18.95 -5.32 -8.50
CA LEU A 267 -19.76 -6.52 -8.29
C LEU A 267 -20.95 -6.27 -7.35
N GLN A 268 -20.73 -5.60 -6.21
CA GLN A 268 -21.80 -5.32 -5.24
C GLN A 268 -22.91 -4.46 -5.84
N SER A 269 -22.55 -3.42 -6.59
CA SER A 269 -23.52 -2.51 -7.21
C SER A 269 -24.27 -3.17 -8.39
N ALA A 270 -23.55 -3.92 -9.24
CA ALA A 270 -24.09 -4.54 -10.44
C ALA A 270 -24.83 -5.86 -10.16
N LEU A 271 -24.38 -6.66 -9.20
CA LEU A 271 -24.90 -8.02 -8.95
C LEU A 271 -25.53 -8.18 -7.56
N GLY A 272 -25.39 -7.20 -6.67
CA GLY A 272 -25.83 -7.34 -5.27
C GLY A 272 -24.99 -8.32 -4.45
N SER A 273 -23.79 -8.68 -4.92
CA SER A 273 -22.90 -9.67 -4.31
C SER A 273 -21.45 -9.30 -4.55
N ASP A 274 -20.55 -9.69 -3.66
CA ASP A 274 -19.08 -9.64 -3.84
C ASP A 274 -18.51 -10.99 -4.30
N LEU A 275 -19.37 -11.95 -4.67
CA LEU A 275 -19.02 -13.33 -4.99
C LEU A 275 -18.25 -14.04 -3.85
N GLY A 276 -18.57 -13.71 -2.60
CA GLY A 276 -17.97 -14.31 -1.40
C GLY A 276 -16.56 -13.81 -1.08
N LEU A 277 -16.01 -12.89 -1.88
CA LEU A 277 -14.59 -12.49 -1.78
C LEU A 277 -14.22 -11.91 -0.42
N ILE A 278 -15.04 -11.02 0.15
CA ILE A 278 -14.70 -10.40 1.45
C ILE A 278 -14.67 -11.47 2.55
N ALA A 279 -15.60 -12.43 2.51
CA ALA A 279 -15.66 -13.51 3.48
C ALA A 279 -14.49 -14.48 3.37
N GLU A 280 -14.06 -14.80 2.14
CA GLU A 280 -12.94 -15.70 1.86
C GLU A 280 -11.56 -15.07 2.15
N MET A 281 -11.46 -13.75 2.26
CA MET A 281 -10.17 -13.02 2.31
C MET A 281 -9.99 -12.22 3.61
N PRO A 282 -9.72 -12.88 4.76
CA PRO A 282 -9.57 -12.20 6.05
C PRO A 282 -8.42 -11.19 6.06
N GLY A 283 -7.31 -11.46 5.37
CA GLY A 283 -6.20 -10.51 5.24
C GLY A 283 -6.63 -9.19 4.59
N PHE A 284 -7.45 -9.24 3.54
CA PHE A 284 -7.97 -8.03 2.88
C PHE A 284 -8.85 -7.20 3.81
N ARG A 285 -9.63 -7.84 4.69
CA ARG A 285 -10.46 -7.13 5.69
C ARG A 285 -9.63 -6.29 6.67
N ALA A 286 -8.37 -6.67 6.88
CA ALA A 286 -7.41 -5.95 7.71
C ALA A 286 -6.49 -5.00 6.90
N ALA A 287 -6.63 -4.91 5.57
CA ALA A 287 -5.72 -4.14 4.71
C ALA A 287 -5.58 -2.68 5.15
N GLY A 288 -6.68 -2.06 5.62
CA GLY A 288 -6.65 -0.69 6.13
C GLY A 288 -5.74 -0.49 7.34
N ASP A 289 -5.56 -1.52 8.18
CA ASP A 289 -4.69 -1.45 9.36
C ASP A 289 -3.23 -1.22 8.97
N PHE A 290 -2.78 -1.76 7.85
CA PHE A 290 -1.44 -1.53 7.34
C PHE A 290 -1.22 -0.05 7.01
N ARG A 291 -2.18 0.59 6.33
CA ARG A 291 -2.13 2.03 6.04
C ARG A 291 -2.14 2.91 7.28
N LEU A 292 -2.94 2.58 8.29
CA LEU A 292 -2.91 3.30 9.57
C LEU A 292 -1.49 3.34 10.16
N HIS A 293 -0.76 2.21 10.06
CA HIS A 293 0.51 2.06 10.76
C HIS A 293 1.73 2.47 9.94
N PHE A 294 1.70 2.35 8.60
CA PHE A 294 2.83 2.81 7.78
C PHE A 294 2.94 4.33 7.68
N CYS A 295 1.89 5.06 8.05
CA CYS A 295 1.88 6.52 8.14
C CYS A 295 2.47 6.96 9.49
N GLY A 296 3.58 7.70 9.41
CA GLY A 296 4.21 8.37 10.54
C GLY A 296 3.49 9.69 10.93
N PRO A 297 3.88 10.29 12.07
CA PRO A 297 3.21 11.43 12.69
C PRO A 297 3.27 12.73 11.87
N ILE A 298 4.21 12.81 10.93
CA ILE A 298 4.40 13.97 10.05
C ILE A 298 3.75 13.80 8.67
N GLY A 299 2.89 12.78 8.51
CA GLY A 299 2.22 12.46 7.24
C GLY A 299 3.13 11.79 6.19
N ARG A 300 4.34 11.36 6.60
CA ARG A 300 5.25 10.58 5.76
C ARG A 300 5.10 9.08 5.99
N THR A 301 5.31 8.28 4.96
CA THR A 301 5.25 6.80 5.04
C THR A 301 6.61 6.21 5.43
N PHE A 302 6.62 4.98 5.94
CA PHE A 302 7.81 4.12 5.83
C PHE A 302 7.91 3.62 4.38
N ASN A 303 8.51 4.44 3.53
CA ASN A 303 8.53 4.29 2.07
C ASN A 303 9.55 3.26 1.55
N TYR A 304 9.62 2.08 2.18
CA TYR A 304 10.41 0.96 1.66
C TYR A 304 9.87 0.47 0.30
N ALA A 305 10.70 -0.28 -0.44
CA ALA A 305 10.43 -0.66 -1.83
C ALA A 305 10.23 0.58 -2.74
N ASP A 306 9.62 0.41 -3.92
CA ASP A 306 9.35 1.52 -4.83
C ASP A 306 8.16 2.42 -4.36
N ALA A 307 8.19 2.89 -3.11
CA ALA A 307 7.18 3.76 -2.54
C ALA A 307 7.66 5.22 -2.42
N GLY A 308 6.72 6.16 -2.49
CA GLY A 308 6.96 7.59 -2.23
C GLY A 308 6.81 7.94 -0.74
N GLU A 309 7.43 9.04 -0.31
CA GLU A 309 7.42 9.49 1.08
C GLU A 309 6.05 9.95 1.61
N ARG A 310 5.06 10.22 0.74
CA ARG A 310 3.72 10.68 1.14
C ARG A 310 2.69 9.62 0.78
N ALA A 311 1.79 9.32 1.72
CA ALA A 311 0.71 8.38 1.49
C ALA A 311 -0.34 8.93 0.51
N GLY A 312 -0.56 10.26 0.53
CA GLY A 312 -1.67 10.88 -0.16
C GLY A 312 -3.02 10.45 0.39
N ARG A 313 -4.08 10.87 -0.30
CA ARG A 313 -5.45 10.38 -0.08
C ARG A 313 -5.64 9.02 -0.71
N ALA A 314 -6.56 8.24 -0.16
CA ALA A 314 -6.97 6.96 -0.74
C ALA A 314 -8.41 6.65 -0.39
N ALA A 315 -9.30 6.96 -1.32
CA ALA A 315 -10.75 6.80 -1.20
C ALA A 315 -11.18 5.39 -0.78
N GLU A 316 -10.38 4.36 -1.12
CA GLU A 316 -10.64 2.99 -0.69
C GLU A 316 -10.72 2.83 0.84
N MET A 317 -10.10 3.71 1.63
CA MET A 317 -10.26 3.68 3.10
C MET A 317 -11.66 4.06 3.54
N PHE A 318 -12.32 5.01 2.88
CA PHE A 318 -13.72 5.30 3.14
C PHE A 318 -14.62 4.13 2.74
N TRP A 319 -14.34 3.50 1.61
CA TRP A 319 -15.07 2.31 1.20
C TRP A 319 -14.89 1.16 2.20
N LEU A 320 -13.65 0.87 2.62
CA LEU A 320 -13.36 -0.15 3.64
C LEU A 320 -14.07 0.18 4.96
N ALA A 321 -14.08 1.45 5.39
CA ALA A 321 -14.76 1.88 6.60
C ALA A 321 -16.26 1.55 6.58
N ARG A 322 -16.92 1.81 5.44
CA ARG A 322 -18.36 1.59 5.28
C ARG A 322 -18.68 0.10 5.10
N THR A 323 -17.95 -0.58 4.23
CA THR A 323 -18.24 -1.97 3.85
C THR A 323 -17.86 -2.96 4.96
N LEU A 324 -16.82 -2.67 5.75
CA LEU A 324 -16.33 -3.55 6.82
C LEU A 324 -16.70 -3.07 8.22
N ASP A 325 -17.48 -1.99 8.31
CA ASP A 325 -17.81 -1.29 9.55
C ASP A 325 -16.57 -0.96 10.42
N GLN A 326 -15.62 -0.26 9.80
CA GLN A 326 -14.35 0.17 10.42
C GLN A 326 -14.24 1.70 10.41
N PRO A 327 -14.94 2.44 11.30
CA PRO A 327 -14.89 3.90 11.38
C PRO A 327 -13.47 4.48 11.49
N ARG A 328 -12.52 3.71 12.04
CA ARG A 328 -11.10 4.09 12.10
C ARG A 328 -10.48 4.42 10.75
N TYR A 329 -10.87 3.70 9.69
CA TYR A 329 -10.35 3.94 8.35
C TYR A 329 -10.86 5.25 7.76
N ALA A 330 -12.12 5.59 8.05
CA ALA A 330 -12.70 6.86 7.66
C ALA A 330 -12.01 8.03 8.37
N TRP A 331 -11.74 7.91 9.68
CA TRP A 331 -11.01 8.95 10.42
C TRP A 331 -9.63 9.21 9.81
N HIS A 332 -8.86 8.15 9.52
CA HIS A 332 -7.54 8.29 8.91
C HIS A 332 -7.61 9.00 7.56
N GLU A 333 -8.59 8.66 6.73
CA GLU A 333 -8.74 9.26 5.41
C GLU A 333 -9.17 10.74 5.47
N ARG A 334 -9.99 11.13 6.46
CA ARG A 334 -10.29 12.55 6.72
C ARG A 334 -9.07 13.33 7.22
N ALA A 335 -8.20 12.70 8.00
CA ALA A 335 -6.97 13.29 8.50
C ALA A 335 -5.83 13.35 7.45
N SER A 336 -6.00 12.67 6.31
CA SER A 336 -4.97 12.59 5.26
C SER A 336 -4.93 13.84 4.39
N GLU A 337 -3.72 14.32 4.10
CA GLU A 337 -3.49 15.47 3.22
C GLU A 337 -3.52 15.07 1.73
N GLY A 338 -4.02 15.97 0.89
CA GLY A 338 -4.00 15.82 -0.58
C GLY A 338 -5.26 16.40 -1.23
N ARG A 339 -5.28 16.41 -2.57
CA ARG A 339 -6.49 16.77 -3.31
C ARG A 339 -7.43 15.56 -3.30
N PRO A 340 -8.73 15.74 -2.99
CA PRO A 340 -9.70 14.66 -3.07
C PRO A 340 -9.94 14.25 -4.52
N ASP A 341 -10.14 12.96 -4.75
CA ASP A 341 -10.68 12.45 -6.00
C ASP A 341 -12.21 12.30 -5.94
N ALA A 342 -12.83 11.89 -7.04
CA ALA A 342 -14.29 11.73 -7.10
C ALA A 342 -14.81 10.66 -6.12
N LEU A 343 -14.02 9.61 -5.87
CA LEU A 343 -14.39 8.50 -5.01
C LEU A 343 -14.22 8.83 -3.53
N ASP A 344 -13.33 9.77 -3.16
CA ASP A 344 -13.28 10.36 -1.82
C ASP A 344 -14.65 10.95 -1.45
N LEU A 345 -15.27 11.70 -2.37
CA LEU A 345 -16.60 12.28 -2.17
C LEU A 345 -17.68 11.21 -2.21
N LEU A 346 -17.64 10.30 -3.19
CA LEU A 346 -18.64 9.25 -3.34
C LEU A 346 -18.72 8.36 -2.10
N TRP A 347 -17.58 7.93 -1.57
CA TRP A 347 -17.53 7.01 -0.44
C TRP A 347 -17.42 7.71 0.91
N PHE A 348 -17.38 9.04 0.95
CA PHE A 348 -17.22 9.84 2.16
C PHE A 348 -17.98 9.28 3.37
N ASP A 349 -17.26 9.11 4.47
CA ASP A 349 -17.77 8.63 5.74
C ASP A 349 -17.30 9.58 6.86
N PRO A 350 -18.22 10.24 7.59
CA PRO A 350 -17.87 11.16 8.67
C PRO A 350 -17.52 10.44 9.99
N ARG A 351 -17.74 9.12 10.11
CA ARG A 351 -17.59 8.38 11.37
C ARG A 351 -16.12 8.21 11.81
N GLY A 352 -15.93 7.93 13.10
CA GLY A 352 -14.62 7.71 13.73
C GLY A 352 -14.16 8.94 14.51
N ALA A 353 -13.84 8.73 15.79
CA ALA A 353 -13.43 9.76 16.75
C ALA A 353 -11.90 9.95 16.81
N GLY A 354 -11.15 8.98 16.29
CA GLY A 354 -9.69 9.05 16.18
C GLY A 354 -8.95 8.23 17.24
N PRO A 355 -7.65 8.04 17.05
CA PRO A 355 -6.86 7.07 17.81
C PRO A 355 -6.77 7.36 19.31
N LYS A 356 -6.71 8.63 19.75
CA LYS A 356 -6.74 8.95 21.18
C LYS A 356 -8.09 8.60 21.81
N ALA A 357 -9.18 8.99 21.17
CA ALA A 357 -10.54 8.76 21.67
C ALA A 357 -10.92 7.27 21.68
N GLU A 358 -10.44 6.51 20.69
CA GLU A 358 -10.74 5.09 20.50
C GLU A 358 -9.66 4.16 21.07
N GLY A 359 -8.58 4.69 21.65
CA GLY A 359 -7.52 3.91 22.29
C GLY A 359 -6.77 2.97 21.33
N TRP A 360 -6.43 3.42 20.12
CA TRP A 360 -5.76 2.57 19.13
C TRP A 360 -4.39 2.09 19.63
N PRO A 361 -4.00 0.84 19.30
CA PRO A 361 -2.65 0.35 19.61
C PRO A 361 -1.60 1.26 18.95
N ARG A 362 -0.54 1.59 19.68
CA ARG A 362 0.55 2.42 19.17
C ARG A 362 1.47 1.64 18.23
N ASP A 363 1.70 0.38 18.59
CA ASP A 363 2.67 -0.47 17.91
C ASP A 363 1.96 -1.62 17.20
N ARG A 364 2.47 -2.02 16.05
CA ARG A 364 1.90 -3.12 15.27
C ARG A 364 2.99 -3.85 14.50
N CYS A 365 2.86 -5.18 14.44
CA CYS A 365 3.66 -6.04 13.59
C CYS A 365 2.77 -6.66 12.51
N PHE A 366 3.27 -6.75 11.29
CA PHE A 366 2.63 -7.39 10.15
C PHE A 366 3.51 -8.55 9.72
N ARG A 367 3.22 -9.76 10.21
CA ARG A 367 4.05 -10.96 9.98
C ARG A 367 4.02 -11.39 8.52
N GLY A 368 2.91 -11.19 7.83
CA GLY A 368 2.80 -11.53 6.40
C GLY A 368 3.88 -10.86 5.52
N VAL A 369 4.36 -9.69 5.93
CA VAL A 369 5.37 -8.89 5.20
C VAL A 369 6.61 -8.58 6.03
N GLU A 370 6.66 -9.07 7.27
CA GLU A 370 7.77 -8.92 8.21
C GLU A 370 8.15 -7.44 8.46
N VAL A 371 7.15 -6.59 8.71
CA VAL A 371 7.32 -5.16 9.02
C VAL A 371 6.70 -4.83 10.37
N ALA A 372 7.39 -4.03 11.17
CA ALA A 372 6.91 -3.51 12.45
C ALA A 372 6.89 -1.98 12.47
N PHE A 373 5.92 -1.42 13.16
CA PHE A 373 5.77 0.01 13.41
C PHE A 373 5.67 0.24 14.91
N LEU A 374 6.46 1.16 15.41
CA LEU A 374 6.51 1.55 16.81
C LEU A 374 6.30 3.05 16.92
N ARG A 375 5.46 3.52 17.86
CA ARG A 375 5.29 4.96 18.09
C ARG A 375 5.10 5.33 19.55
N SER A 376 5.41 6.58 19.88
CA SER A 376 5.23 7.15 21.21
C SER A 376 3.79 7.59 21.46
N ALA A 377 3.15 8.20 20.45
CA ALA A 377 1.77 8.67 20.49
C ALA A 377 1.12 8.69 19.09
N TRP A 378 -0.21 8.74 19.08
CA TRP A 378 -1.01 9.15 17.93
C TRP A 378 -1.39 10.63 18.03
N GLU A 379 -1.82 11.24 16.93
CA GLU A 379 -2.31 12.64 16.91
C GLU A 379 -1.35 13.64 17.59
N ASP A 380 -0.06 13.44 17.38
CA ASP A 380 1.02 14.30 17.83
C ASP A 380 2.10 14.31 16.76
N ARG A 381 2.36 15.49 16.18
CA ARG A 381 3.35 15.68 15.11
C ARG A 381 4.79 15.57 15.62
N ASP A 382 5.01 15.77 16.92
CA ASP A 382 6.32 15.65 17.55
C ASP A 382 6.63 14.22 18.03
N ALA A 383 5.65 13.31 17.93
CA ALA A 383 5.80 11.93 18.34
C ALA A 383 6.99 11.23 17.67
N LEU A 384 7.69 10.43 18.46
CA LEU A 384 8.65 9.46 17.97
C LEU A 384 7.91 8.31 17.26
N PHE A 385 8.34 7.98 16.04
CA PHE A 385 7.85 6.87 15.23
C PHE A 385 9.00 6.15 14.53
N VAL A 386 8.94 4.82 14.49
CA VAL A 386 9.88 3.96 13.75
C VAL A 386 9.11 2.95 12.92
N GLY A 387 9.45 2.87 11.63
CA GLY A 387 9.13 1.72 10.78
C GLY A 387 10.37 0.85 10.63
N PHE A 388 10.23 -0.47 10.77
CA PHE A 388 11.33 -1.42 10.71
C PHE A 388 10.95 -2.64 9.85
N LYS A 389 11.82 -3.00 8.90
CA LYS A 389 11.58 -4.09 7.96
C LYS A 389 12.57 -5.23 8.15
N GLY A 390 12.06 -6.43 8.45
CA GLY A 390 12.72 -7.69 8.14
C GLY A 390 12.62 -7.94 6.63
N GLY A 391 11.44 -8.35 6.17
CA GLY A 391 11.01 -8.34 4.77
C GLY A 391 11.50 -9.51 3.89
N ASP A 392 11.21 -9.41 2.60
CA ASP A 392 11.58 -10.37 1.56
C ASP A 392 12.12 -9.61 0.33
N ASN A 393 13.37 -9.87 -0.07
CA ASN A 393 13.99 -9.21 -1.23
C ASN A 393 13.38 -9.67 -2.57
N ARG A 394 12.61 -10.78 -2.58
CA ARG A 394 11.90 -11.27 -3.78
C ARG A 394 10.55 -10.61 -4.01
N ALA A 395 10.00 -9.93 -3.01
CA ALA A 395 8.71 -9.28 -3.17
C ALA A 395 8.80 -8.26 -4.31
N ASN A 396 7.77 -8.20 -5.16
CA ASN A 396 7.80 -7.32 -6.32
C ASN A 396 8.01 -5.86 -5.87
N HIS A 397 8.75 -5.08 -6.67
CA HIS A 397 9.20 -3.73 -6.32
C HIS A 397 10.15 -3.58 -5.11
N SER A 398 10.56 -4.68 -4.44
CA SER A 398 11.50 -4.59 -3.32
C SER A 398 12.90 -4.13 -3.74
N HIS A 399 13.63 -3.67 -2.73
CA HIS A 399 15.04 -3.33 -2.79
C HIS A 399 15.85 -4.36 -1.98
N LEU A 400 17.18 -4.23 -1.96
CA LEU A 400 18.06 -5.07 -1.14
C LEU A 400 18.25 -4.45 0.26
N ASP A 401 17.12 -4.29 0.97
CA ASP A 401 16.94 -3.40 2.11
C ASP A 401 16.53 -4.12 3.41
N LEU A 402 16.79 -5.43 3.54
CA LEU A 402 16.49 -6.15 4.78
C LEU A 402 17.18 -5.45 5.97
N GLY A 403 16.44 -5.25 7.05
CA GLY A 403 16.91 -4.56 8.25
C GLY A 403 16.80 -3.03 8.19
N THR A 404 16.31 -2.44 7.09
CA THR A 404 16.12 -0.99 6.97
C THR A 404 15.07 -0.46 7.94
N PHE A 405 15.21 0.81 8.31
CA PHE A 405 14.28 1.52 9.19
C PHE A 405 14.15 2.99 8.82
N VAL A 406 13.05 3.62 9.25
CA VAL A 406 12.88 5.08 9.26
C VAL A 406 12.64 5.57 10.68
N LEU A 407 12.96 6.85 10.94
CA LEU A 407 12.76 7.48 12.25
C LEU A 407 12.18 8.88 12.06
N ASP A 408 11.00 9.11 12.63
CA ASP A 408 10.38 10.42 12.80
C ASP A 408 10.42 10.83 14.28
N ALA A 409 10.74 12.08 14.59
CA ALA A 409 10.60 12.68 15.92
C ALA A 409 10.69 14.21 15.84
N LEU A 410 9.99 14.92 16.72
CA LEU A 410 10.02 16.40 16.79
C LEU A 410 9.67 17.08 15.46
N GLY A 411 8.75 16.49 14.69
CA GLY A 411 8.35 16.98 13.38
C GLY A 411 9.36 16.72 12.24
N VAL A 412 10.42 15.93 12.47
CA VAL A 412 11.51 15.70 11.51
C VAL A 412 11.68 14.20 11.20
N ARG A 413 11.87 13.87 9.90
CA ARG A 413 12.35 12.57 9.42
C ARG A 413 13.87 12.50 9.54
N TRP A 414 14.37 11.86 10.58
CA TRP A 414 15.80 11.78 10.91
C TRP A 414 16.53 10.68 10.15
N ALA A 415 15.92 9.49 10.07
CA ALA A 415 16.37 8.40 9.22
C ALA A 415 15.36 8.24 8.08
N LEU A 416 15.76 8.56 6.85
CA LEU A 416 14.90 8.46 5.67
C LEU A 416 15.21 7.22 4.84
N ASP A 417 14.21 6.72 4.12
CA ASP A 417 14.41 5.80 3.00
C ASP A 417 14.34 6.62 1.70
N LEU A 418 15.21 6.31 0.74
CA LEU A 418 15.32 7.08 -0.50
C LEU A 418 14.19 6.75 -1.48
N GLY A 419 13.49 5.63 -1.31
CA GLY A 419 12.46 5.12 -2.21
C GLY A 419 13.01 4.69 -3.58
N GLY A 420 12.12 4.52 -4.54
CA GLY A 420 12.49 4.11 -5.91
C GLY A 420 13.32 5.15 -6.68
N ASP A 421 13.78 4.75 -7.86
CA ASP A 421 14.44 5.63 -8.84
C ASP A 421 13.60 5.65 -10.14
N ASP A 422 14.04 6.35 -11.18
CA ASP A 422 13.31 6.40 -12.45
C ASP A 422 13.24 5.01 -13.11
N TYR A 423 12.01 4.53 -13.33
CA TYR A 423 11.73 3.25 -13.99
C TYR A 423 12.23 3.18 -15.45
N ASN A 424 12.62 4.32 -16.03
CA ASN A 424 13.23 4.39 -17.36
C ASN A 424 14.75 4.22 -17.34
N LEU A 425 15.37 4.06 -16.17
CA LEU A 425 16.78 3.70 -16.09
C LEU A 425 17.04 2.36 -16.81
N PRO A 426 18.12 2.23 -17.60
CA PRO A 426 18.37 1.05 -18.42
C PRO A 426 18.44 -0.25 -17.62
N GLY A 427 17.51 -1.18 -17.84
CA GLY A 427 17.51 -2.46 -17.13
C GLY A 427 17.09 -2.35 -15.66
N TYR A 428 16.30 -1.34 -15.30
CA TYR A 428 15.71 -1.13 -13.96
C TYR A 428 14.98 -2.37 -13.40
N PHE A 429 14.29 -3.11 -14.26
CA PHE A 429 13.62 -4.37 -13.92
C PHE A 429 14.41 -5.62 -14.36
N GLY A 430 15.70 -5.47 -14.66
CA GLY A 430 16.57 -6.53 -15.17
C GLY A 430 17.94 -6.55 -14.49
N GLY A 431 18.96 -7.03 -15.20
CA GLY A 431 20.30 -7.29 -14.62
C GLY A 431 21.06 -6.08 -14.08
N LYS A 432 20.57 -4.85 -14.29
CA LYS A 432 21.18 -3.62 -13.75
C LYS A 432 20.49 -3.11 -12.47
N ARG A 433 19.37 -3.72 -12.06
CA ARG A 433 18.58 -3.26 -10.90
C ARG A 433 19.44 -3.06 -9.65
N TRP A 434 20.26 -4.05 -9.31
CA TRP A 434 21.06 -4.06 -8.08
C TRP A 434 22.37 -3.25 -8.16
N THR A 435 22.60 -2.56 -9.29
CA THR A 435 23.70 -1.60 -9.41
C THR A 435 23.26 -0.19 -9.05
N TYR A 436 21.95 0.08 -9.02
CA TYR A 436 21.42 1.39 -8.68
C TYR A 436 21.47 1.62 -7.17
N TYR A 437 22.00 2.78 -6.80
CA TYR A 437 22.29 3.15 -5.42
C TYR A 437 21.05 3.02 -4.53
N ARG A 438 19.89 3.50 -4.99
CA ARG A 438 18.62 3.44 -4.25
C ARG A 438 18.02 2.04 -4.10
N LEU A 439 18.48 1.06 -4.90
CA LEU A 439 17.89 -0.29 -4.91
C LEU A 439 18.84 -1.35 -4.32
N ARG A 440 20.10 -0.97 -4.09
CA ARG A 440 21.16 -1.83 -3.58
C ARG A 440 21.39 -1.54 -2.10
N THR A 441 21.99 -2.49 -1.38
CA THR A 441 22.06 -2.45 0.09
C THR A 441 22.71 -1.21 0.67
N GLU A 442 23.73 -0.67 0.01
CA GLU A 442 24.40 0.56 0.45
C GLU A 442 23.47 1.78 0.54
N GLY A 443 22.38 1.82 -0.25
CA GLY A 443 21.42 2.91 -0.25
C GLY A 443 20.38 2.87 0.88
N HIS A 444 20.45 1.90 1.80
CA HIS A 444 19.46 1.71 2.85
C HIS A 444 20.06 1.83 4.26
N ASN A 445 19.17 1.95 5.25
CA ASN A 445 19.55 2.13 6.66
C ASN A 445 19.86 0.78 7.32
N THR A 446 20.85 0.07 6.80
CA THR A 446 21.18 -1.32 7.15
C THR A 446 22.70 -1.55 7.26
N LEU A 447 23.12 -2.81 7.39
CA LEU A 447 24.52 -3.20 7.33
C LEU A 447 24.93 -3.60 5.89
N THR A 448 26.14 -3.22 5.50
CA THR A 448 26.86 -3.84 4.37
C THR A 448 28.03 -4.67 4.90
N ILE A 449 28.25 -5.85 4.32
CA ILE A 449 29.32 -6.78 4.71
C ILE A 449 30.32 -6.86 3.56
N GLY A 450 31.56 -6.41 3.79
CA GLY A 450 32.62 -6.40 2.77
C GLY A 450 32.31 -5.56 1.52
N GLY A 451 31.40 -4.59 1.62
CA GLY A 451 30.94 -3.78 0.48
C GLY A 451 29.95 -4.50 -0.45
N GLU A 452 29.49 -5.70 -0.09
CA GLU A 452 28.59 -6.51 -0.90
C GLU A 452 27.11 -6.16 -0.70
N ASN A 453 26.31 -6.57 -1.68
CA ASN A 453 24.86 -6.54 -1.60
C ASN A 453 24.29 -7.73 -0.83
N GLN A 454 23.13 -7.53 -0.21
CA GLN A 454 22.31 -8.62 0.26
C GLN A 454 21.89 -9.54 -0.89
N ARG A 455 21.62 -10.80 -0.60
CA ARG A 455 21.10 -11.77 -1.57
C ARG A 455 19.71 -11.35 -2.06
N PRO A 456 19.46 -11.26 -3.37
CA PRO A 456 18.14 -10.93 -3.93
C PRO A 456 17.02 -11.89 -3.51
N GLU A 457 17.36 -13.11 -3.13
CA GLU A 457 16.45 -14.15 -2.70
C GLU A 457 16.30 -14.27 -1.18
N ALA A 458 16.97 -13.42 -0.41
CA ALA A 458 16.90 -13.47 1.04
C ALA A 458 15.55 -12.98 1.57
N LYS A 459 15.10 -13.66 2.63
CA LYS A 459 13.97 -13.26 3.47
C LYS A 459 14.45 -13.18 4.92
N ALA A 460 13.96 -12.20 5.65
CA ALA A 460 14.28 -11.97 7.05
C ALA A 460 13.00 -11.86 7.87
N ALA A 461 12.81 -12.79 8.80
CA ALA A 461 11.64 -12.81 9.67
C ALA A 461 11.84 -11.89 10.87
N LEU A 462 10.76 -11.26 11.33
CA LEU A 462 10.71 -10.66 12.65
C LEU A 462 10.53 -11.77 13.68
N ILE A 463 11.60 -12.13 14.39
CA ILE A 463 11.61 -13.23 15.36
C ILE A 463 11.07 -12.85 16.74
N ALA A 464 10.93 -11.55 17.03
CA ALA A 464 10.28 -11.07 18.26
C ALA A 464 9.60 -9.72 18.06
N PHE A 465 8.52 -9.49 18.78
CA PHE A 465 7.82 -8.21 18.86
C PHE A 465 7.14 -8.08 20.22
N ALA A 466 7.28 -6.95 20.89
CA ALA A 466 6.50 -6.64 22.08
C ALA A 466 6.10 -5.16 22.12
N SER A 467 4.90 -4.90 22.61
CA SER A 467 4.35 -3.55 22.81
C SER A 467 3.93 -3.41 24.27
N SER A 468 4.75 -2.71 25.05
CA SER A 468 4.46 -2.37 26.43
C SER A 468 5.04 -1.00 26.76
N ASP A 469 4.62 -0.40 27.87
CA ASP A 469 5.38 0.68 28.47
C ASP A 469 6.23 0.12 29.62
N PRO A 470 7.44 0.66 29.83
CA PRO A 470 8.05 1.77 29.09
C PRO A 470 8.71 1.38 27.75
N ARG A 471 8.68 0.10 27.37
CA ARG A 471 9.48 -0.43 26.24
C ARG A 471 8.66 -1.20 25.21
N ALA A 472 8.83 -0.82 23.94
CA ALA A 472 8.36 -1.59 22.79
C ALA A 472 9.52 -1.90 21.85
N PHE A 473 9.50 -3.06 21.20
CA PHE A 473 10.58 -3.48 20.33
C PHE A 473 10.14 -4.50 19.27
N ALA A 474 10.98 -4.64 18.25
CA ALA A 474 10.97 -5.74 17.31
C ALA A 474 12.40 -6.24 17.06
N VAL A 475 12.55 -7.53 16.78
CA VAL A 475 13.85 -8.15 16.42
C VAL A 475 13.69 -8.90 15.10
N ALA A 476 14.58 -8.66 14.15
CA ALA A 476 14.67 -9.38 12.90
C ALA A 476 15.85 -10.36 12.91
N ASP A 477 15.65 -11.55 12.34
CA ASP A 477 16.75 -12.43 11.93
C ASP A 477 17.11 -12.15 10.47
N LEU A 478 18.27 -11.54 10.28
CA LEU A 478 18.81 -11.09 9.00
C LEU A 478 19.95 -12.02 8.52
N SER A 479 20.12 -13.19 9.14
CA SER A 479 21.24 -14.09 8.86
C SER A 479 21.26 -14.58 7.41
N ALA A 480 20.10 -14.64 6.74
CA ALA A 480 19.99 -15.04 5.34
C ALA A 480 20.47 -13.96 4.35
N ALA A 481 20.65 -12.72 4.80
CA ALA A 481 20.92 -11.57 3.93
C ALA A 481 22.27 -11.69 3.20
N PHE A 482 23.28 -12.32 3.82
CA PHE A 482 24.63 -12.43 3.27
C PHE A 482 25.17 -13.85 3.37
N PRO A 483 25.83 -14.40 2.35
CA PRO A 483 26.46 -15.72 2.44
C PRO A 483 27.57 -15.78 3.50
N GLN A 484 28.22 -14.66 3.79
CA GLN A 484 29.26 -14.51 4.81
C GLN A 484 28.72 -14.62 6.25
N MET A 485 27.40 -14.54 6.43
CA MET A 485 26.78 -14.48 7.75
C MET A 485 26.65 -15.87 8.37
N ALA A 486 27.04 -15.99 9.64
CA ALA A 486 26.67 -17.11 10.51
C ALA A 486 25.40 -16.76 11.31
N ARG A 487 25.37 -15.56 11.89
CA ARG A 487 24.20 -15.00 12.57
C ARG A 487 24.18 -13.48 12.44
N TRP A 488 23.03 -12.90 12.15
CA TRP A 488 22.79 -11.47 12.33
C TRP A 488 21.38 -11.22 12.83
N TRP A 489 21.30 -10.74 14.06
CA TRP A 489 20.05 -10.23 14.62
C TRP A 489 20.12 -8.72 14.74
N ARG A 490 19.04 -8.06 14.32
CA ARG A 490 18.85 -6.62 14.53
C ARG A 490 17.63 -6.40 15.41
N GLY A 491 17.81 -5.71 16.53
CA GLY A 491 16.74 -5.21 17.37
C GLY A 491 16.54 -3.71 17.21
N ILE A 492 15.29 -3.28 17.14
CA ILE A 492 14.89 -1.88 17.25
C ILE A 492 13.94 -1.75 18.43
N ALA A 493 14.24 -0.85 19.36
CA ALA A 493 13.42 -0.59 20.53
C ALA A 493 13.14 0.90 20.75
N LEU A 494 11.92 1.21 21.15
CA LEU A 494 11.57 2.48 21.79
C LEU A 494 11.78 2.33 23.29
N LEU A 495 12.62 3.19 23.88
CA LEU A 495 12.90 3.24 25.30
C LEU A 495 12.21 4.45 25.93
N ASP A 496 11.39 4.21 26.94
CA ASP A 496 10.54 5.21 27.61
C ASP A 496 9.69 6.04 26.63
N ARG A 497 9.46 5.51 25.42
CA ARG A 497 8.85 6.21 24.28
C ARG A 497 9.54 7.53 23.88
N ARG A 498 10.81 7.70 24.26
CA ARG A 498 11.59 8.95 24.07
C ARG A 498 12.85 8.75 23.24
N GLU A 499 13.38 7.54 23.20
CA GLU A 499 14.64 7.22 22.51
C GLU A 499 14.48 5.97 21.65
N VAL A 500 15.31 5.86 20.61
CA VAL A 500 15.41 4.65 19.79
C VAL A 500 16.75 3.98 20.00
N LEU A 501 16.73 2.70 20.32
CA LEU A 501 17.91 1.85 20.36
C LEU A 501 17.91 0.94 19.12
N VAL A 502 18.97 1.04 18.31
CA VAL A 502 19.26 0.13 17.20
C VAL A 502 20.43 -0.75 17.62
N GLN A 503 20.21 -2.06 17.71
CA GLN A 503 21.22 -3.02 18.15
C GLN A 503 21.39 -4.10 17.09
N ASP A 504 22.63 -4.28 16.63
CA ASP A 504 23.05 -5.34 15.73
C ASP A 504 23.97 -6.29 16.47
N GLU A 505 23.67 -7.59 16.44
CA GLU A 505 24.56 -8.67 16.88
C GLU A 505 24.92 -9.53 15.68
N VAL A 506 26.20 -9.49 15.30
CA VAL A 506 26.71 -10.11 14.08
C VAL A 506 27.78 -11.14 14.39
N GLU A 507 27.71 -12.26 13.69
CA GLU A 507 28.71 -13.34 13.67
C GLU A 507 28.94 -13.71 12.19
N LEU A 508 30.16 -13.56 11.71
CA LEU A 508 30.55 -13.88 10.33
C LEU A 508 31.27 -15.22 10.26
N LYS A 509 31.18 -15.90 9.11
CA LYS A 509 31.92 -17.14 8.83
C LYS A 509 33.43 -16.90 8.67
N ALA A 510 33.83 -15.71 8.23
CA ALA A 510 35.20 -15.25 8.18
C ALA A 510 35.25 -13.74 8.49
N PRO A 511 36.38 -13.21 9.02
CA PRO A 511 36.50 -11.78 9.29
C PRO A 511 36.27 -10.93 8.02
N ALA A 512 35.45 -9.89 8.13
CA ALA A 512 35.19 -8.94 7.05
C ALA A 512 34.88 -7.54 7.61
N GLU A 513 34.87 -6.53 6.73
CA GLU A 513 34.39 -5.21 7.10
C GLU A 513 32.86 -5.22 7.29
N VAL A 514 32.39 -4.59 8.37
CA VAL A 514 30.97 -4.32 8.59
C VAL A 514 30.77 -2.81 8.62
N VAL A 515 29.84 -2.30 7.82
CA VAL A 515 29.48 -0.88 7.79
C VAL A 515 28.01 -0.72 8.12
N TRP A 516 27.72 -0.03 9.21
CA TRP A 516 26.37 0.43 9.55
C TRP A 516 26.11 1.78 8.89
N THR A 517 24.93 1.94 8.27
CA THR A 517 24.55 3.18 7.57
C THR A 517 23.20 3.70 8.05
N MET A 518 23.08 5.03 8.16
CA MET A 518 21.81 5.75 8.26
C MET A 518 21.83 6.98 7.34
N HIS A 519 20.79 7.16 6.53
CA HIS A 519 20.59 8.29 5.64
C HIS A 519 19.76 9.37 6.33
N THR A 520 20.24 10.62 6.29
CA THR A 520 19.59 11.73 6.98
C THR A 520 19.61 13.01 6.13
N PRO A 521 18.56 13.84 6.17
CA PRO A 521 18.58 15.17 5.56
C PRO A 521 19.25 16.23 6.47
N ALA A 522 19.67 15.82 7.67
CA ALA A 522 20.23 16.72 8.67
C ALA A 522 21.68 17.13 8.34
N SER A 523 22.06 18.30 8.84
CA SER A 523 23.48 18.62 9.01
C SER A 523 24.06 17.73 10.11
N VAL A 524 25.22 17.11 9.87
CA VAL A 524 25.82 16.12 10.76
C VAL A 524 27.17 16.60 11.26
N ARG A 525 27.38 16.57 12.58
CA ARG A 525 28.68 16.74 13.23
C ARG A 525 29.02 15.46 13.98
N ALA A 526 29.94 14.66 13.42
CA ALA A 526 30.43 13.42 14.01
C ALA A 526 31.67 13.66 14.88
N GLU A 527 31.67 13.12 16.11
CA GLU A 527 32.68 13.32 17.14
C GLU A 527 32.92 12.01 17.91
N GLY A 528 33.83 11.18 17.39
CA GLY A 528 34.14 9.87 17.97
C GLY A 528 32.90 9.00 18.07
N VAL A 529 32.58 8.54 19.29
CA VAL A 529 31.42 7.68 19.58
C VAL A 529 30.07 8.40 19.47
N THR A 530 30.02 9.72 19.23
CA THR A 530 28.77 10.47 19.15
C THR A 530 28.65 11.27 17.86
N ALA A 531 27.42 11.53 17.41
CA ALA A 531 27.15 12.47 16.34
C ALA A 531 25.93 13.32 16.70
N THR A 532 25.98 14.61 16.36
CA THR A 532 24.84 15.52 16.46
C THR A 532 24.29 15.78 15.07
N LEU A 533 23.00 15.49 14.89
CA LEU A 533 22.25 15.77 13.68
C LEU A 533 21.32 16.95 13.96
N LYS A 534 21.28 17.95 13.07
CA LYS A 534 20.48 19.17 13.27
C LYS A 534 19.65 19.54 12.04
N VAL A 535 18.39 19.85 12.28
CA VAL A 535 17.41 20.42 11.32
C VAL A 535 16.66 21.56 12.01
N GLY A 536 16.96 22.80 11.63
CA GLY A 536 16.45 23.97 12.35
C GLY A 536 16.91 23.98 13.82
N GLU A 537 15.97 24.09 14.75
CA GLU A 537 16.23 24.02 16.20
C GLU A 537 16.14 22.59 16.76
N ASN A 538 15.62 21.64 15.98
CA ASN A 538 15.52 20.26 16.41
C ASN A 538 16.87 19.57 16.23
N CYS A 539 17.21 18.72 17.19
CA CYS A 539 18.42 17.92 17.17
C CYS A 539 18.11 16.43 17.42
N LEU A 540 18.96 15.56 16.87
CA LEU A 540 19.05 14.16 17.23
C LEU A 540 20.49 13.86 17.64
N ARG A 541 20.67 13.34 18.85
CA ARG A 541 21.97 12.81 19.29
C ARG A 541 22.02 11.34 18.91
N ALA A 542 23.02 10.95 18.12
CA ALA A 542 23.39 9.55 17.93
C ALA A 542 24.59 9.22 18.82
N ALA A 543 24.56 8.09 19.50
CA ALA A 543 25.65 7.64 20.36
C ALA A 543 25.88 6.14 20.18
N ILE A 544 27.12 5.75 19.92
CA ILE A 544 27.56 4.36 19.93
C ILE A 544 27.79 3.96 21.39
N LEU A 545 26.99 3.03 21.89
CA LEU A 545 27.17 2.45 23.22
C LEU A 545 28.19 1.30 23.19
N GLU A 546 28.18 0.54 22.10
CA GLU A 546 29.12 -0.55 21.83
C GLU A 546 29.37 -0.69 20.32
N PRO A 547 30.58 -1.06 19.88
CA PRO A 547 31.80 -1.16 20.69
C PRO A 547 32.37 0.24 20.99
N LYS A 548 33.15 0.40 22.06
CA LYS A 548 33.57 1.72 22.58
C LYS A 548 34.62 2.42 21.71
N GLU A 549 35.35 1.65 20.93
CA GLU A 549 36.38 2.08 19.99
C GLU A 549 35.83 2.51 18.63
N ALA A 550 34.56 2.23 18.35
CA ALA A 550 33.92 2.64 17.13
C ALA A 550 33.69 4.16 17.10
N LYS A 551 33.59 4.69 15.88
CA LYS A 551 33.37 6.12 15.65
C LYS A 551 32.37 6.34 14.54
N PHE A 552 31.66 7.45 14.63
CA PHE A 552 30.85 7.93 13.53
C PHE A 552 31.71 8.57 12.44
N GLU A 553 31.32 8.31 11.21
CA GLU A 553 31.86 8.93 10.00
C GLU A 553 30.69 9.46 9.16
N THR A 554 30.98 10.34 8.21
CA THR A 554 29.99 10.81 7.24
C THR A 554 30.43 10.55 5.82
N ALA A 555 29.48 10.20 4.95
CA ALA A 555 29.71 10.06 3.51
C ALA A 555 28.58 10.68 2.70
N SER A 556 28.85 10.91 1.41
CA SER A 556 27.83 11.36 0.46
C SER A 556 26.85 10.22 0.14
N ALA A 557 25.57 10.57 0.00
CA ALA A 557 24.54 9.70 -0.55
C ALA A 557 24.32 9.92 -2.06
N THR A 558 25.13 10.75 -2.72
CA THR A 558 24.95 11.12 -4.13
C THR A 558 25.42 9.99 -5.07
N PRO A 559 24.54 9.42 -5.88
CA PRO A 559 24.90 8.38 -6.84
C PRO A 559 25.41 8.97 -8.17
N PRO A 560 26.06 8.16 -9.02
CA PRO A 560 26.40 8.59 -10.36
C PRO A 560 25.15 8.84 -11.21
N LYS A 561 25.18 9.93 -12.01
CA LYS A 561 24.16 10.20 -13.03
C LYS A 561 24.03 9.01 -14.00
N PRO A 562 22.84 8.72 -14.55
CA PRO A 562 21.61 9.53 -14.52
C PRO A 562 20.66 9.28 -13.34
N GLN A 563 21.09 8.54 -12.31
CA GLN A 563 20.27 8.27 -11.13
C GLN A 563 19.86 9.53 -10.37
N ALA A 564 18.76 9.46 -9.62
CA ALA A 564 18.32 10.54 -8.75
C ALA A 564 19.42 10.94 -7.74
N GLN A 565 19.81 12.22 -7.73
CA GLN A 565 21.06 12.67 -7.11
C GLN A 565 21.07 12.76 -5.57
N ASN A 566 19.98 12.39 -4.89
CA ASN A 566 19.85 12.40 -3.42
C ASN A 566 20.35 13.71 -2.77
N LEU A 567 20.06 14.86 -3.39
CA LEU A 567 20.58 16.15 -2.94
C LEU A 567 20.15 16.45 -1.50
N GLY A 568 21.09 16.92 -0.69
CA GLY A 568 20.84 17.26 0.72
C GLY A 568 20.80 16.06 1.68
N VAL A 569 21.15 14.85 1.22
CA VAL A 569 21.20 13.66 2.07
C VAL A 569 22.65 13.32 2.45
N THR A 570 22.88 13.18 3.75
CA THR A 570 24.13 12.70 4.34
C THR A 570 23.99 11.26 4.82
N ARG A 571 25.03 10.44 4.65
CA ARG A 571 25.13 9.14 5.30
C ARG A 571 25.90 9.28 6.60
N LEU A 572 25.31 8.90 7.71
CA LEU A 572 26.00 8.66 8.98
C LEU A 572 26.43 7.18 9.01
N LEU A 573 27.70 6.92 9.27
CA LEU A 573 28.31 5.59 9.17
C LEU A 573 28.99 5.17 10.46
N VAL A 574 29.05 3.87 10.71
CA VAL A 574 30.00 3.24 11.64
C VAL A 574 30.72 2.12 10.90
N ARG A 575 32.05 2.20 10.83
CA ARG A 575 32.89 1.23 10.11
C ARG A 575 33.68 0.37 11.09
N LEU A 576 33.50 -0.94 11.00
CA LEU A 576 34.17 -1.93 11.84
C LEU A 576 35.02 -2.85 10.95
N PRO A 577 36.36 -2.68 10.91
CA PRO A 577 37.23 -3.55 10.12
C PRO A 577 37.43 -4.91 10.80
N GLY A 578 37.57 -5.98 10.01
CA GLY A 578 37.99 -7.30 10.50
C GLY A 578 37.03 -7.96 11.50
N VAL A 579 35.73 -7.67 11.40
CA VAL A 579 34.71 -8.23 12.30
C VAL A 579 34.56 -9.72 12.03
N LYS A 580 34.80 -10.54 13.06
CA LYS A 580 34.37 -11.93 13.11
C LYS A 580 33.08 -12.06 13.92
N GLU A 581 33.02 -11.36 15.04
CA GLU A 581 31.84 -11.19 15.89
C GLU A 581 31.82 -9.74 16.38
N ALA A 582 30.65 -9.12 16.43
CA ALA A 582 30.50 -7.79 16.99
C ALA A 582 29.08 -7.55 17.52
N ARG A 583 28.98 -6.71 18.54
CA ARG A 583 27.72 -6.09 18.96
C ARG A 583 27.84 -4.58 18.75
N LEU A 584 27.05 -4.06 17.82
CA LEU A 584 26.96 -2.64 17.52
C LEU A 584 25.65 -2.10 18.07
N VAL A 585 25.73 -1.08 18.93
CA VAL A 585 24.56 -0.50 19.60
C VAL A 585 24.57 1.00 19.43
N VAL A 586 23.56 1.53 18.72
CA VAL A 586 23.38 2.95 18.47
C VAL A 586 22.12 3.45 19.17
N LEU A 587 22.28 4.40 20.08
CA LEU A 587 21.18 5.13 20.73
C LEU A 587 20.92 6.44 19.98
N LEU A 588 19.66 6.67 19.63
CA LEU A 588 19.17 7.86 18.93
C LEU A 588 18.20 8.61 19.84
N THR A 589 18.61 9.80 20.31
CA THR A 589 17.88 10.60 21.30
C THR A 589 17.48 11.95 20.70
N PRO A 590 16.19 12.17 20.36
CA PRO A 590 15.71 13.47 19.89
C PRO A 590 15.65 14.48 21.04
N TYR A 591 16.04 15.73 20.78
CA TYR A 591 16.01 16.79 21.79
C TYR A 591 15.88 18.20 21.20
N ARG A 592 15.45 19.14 22.06
CA ARG A 592 15.56 20.59 21.87
C ARG A 592 16.32 21.15 23.07
N GLY A 593 17.22 22.11 22.84
CA GLY A 593 17.98 22.75 23.91
C GLY A 593 19.15 21.89 24.42
N ALA A 594 19.13 21.53 25.71
CA ALA A 594 20.25 20.86 26.37
C ALA A 594 20.54 19.47 25.78
N VAL A 595 21.82 19.16 25.57
CA VAL A 595 22.24 17.88 25.01
C VAL A 595 21.96 16.76 26.03
N PRO A 596 21.13 15.77 25.70
CA PRO A 596 20.77 14.68 26.61
C PRO A 596 21.95 13.75 26.82
N THR A 597 22.08 13.14 28.01
CA THR A 597 23.09 12.11 28.27
C THR A 597 22.80 10.83 27.49
N ALA A 598 23.82 10.21 26.90
CA ALA A 598 23.69 8.94 26.20
C ALA A 598 24.14 7.78 27.12
N SER A 599 23.22 7.25 27.93
CA SER A 599 23.50 6.09 28.77
C SER A 599 22.28 5.19 28.90
N ARG A 600 22.43 3.94 28.47
CA ARG A 600 21.44 2.87 28.62
C ARG A 600 22.14 1.55 28.88
N SER A 601 21.52 0.68 29.68
CA SER A 601 21.97 -0.71 29.82
C SER A 601 21.71 -1.47 28.53
N VAL A 602 22.73 -2.19 28.05
CA VAL A 602 22.64 -3.02 26.85
C VAL A 602 22.46 -4.48 27.27
N ALA A 603 21.35 -5.09 26.85
CA ALA A 603 21.09 -6.52 27.02
C ALA A 603 21.20 -7.24 25.67
N PRO A 604 21.71 -8.48 25.62
CA PRO A 604 21.70 -9.30 24.41
C PRO A 604 20.31 -9.43 23.76
N LEU A 605 20.25 -9.50 22.44
CA LEU A 605 19.00 -9.64 21.68
C LEU A 605 18.28 -10.96 21.99
N LYS A 606 19.00 -12.01 22.38
CA LYS A 606 18.39 -13.27 22.88
C LYS A 606 17.44 -13.04 24.06
N ASP A 607 17.73 -12.07 24.93
CA ASP A 607 16.89 -11.76 26.08
C ASP A 607 15.64 -11.00 25.64
N TRP A 608 15.74 -10.21 24.56
CA TRP A 608 14.60 -9.53 23.95
C TRP A 608 13.67 -10.55 23.29
N VAL A 609 14.24 -11.53 22.59
CA VAL A 609 13.49 -12.63 21.98
C VAL A 609 12.77 -13.45 23.04
N ALA A 610 13.42 -13.76 24.16
CA ALA A 610 12.80 -14.45 25.29
C ALA A 610 11.67 -13.65 25.96
N ALA A 611 11.77 -12.31 25.97
CA ALA A 611 10.76 -11.42 26.54
C ALA A 611 9.57 -11.15 25.60
N GLY A 612 9.74 -11.33 24.28
CA GLY A 612 8.66 -11.20 23.32
C GLY A 612 7.75 -12.43 23.38
N PRO A 613 6.42 -12.30 23.23
CA PRO A 613 5.58 -13.45 22.98
C PRO A 613 6.15 -14.24 21.79
N ALA A 614 6.28 -15.56 21.95
CA ALA A 614 6.68 -16.44 20.87
C ALA A 614 5.75 -16.18 19.66
N PRO A 615 6.29 -16.13 18.43
CA PRO A 615 5.46 -15.89 17.25
C PRO A 615 4.31 -16.90 17.22
N ALA A 616 3.07 -16.40 17.15
CA ALA A 616 1.92 -17.24 16.80
C ALA A 616 2.23 -17.85 15.43
N ARG A 617 2.35 -19.18 15.39
CA ARG A 617 2.64 -19.93 14.17
C ARG A 617 1.47 -19.91 13.21
#